data_AF-A0A199AR61-F1
#
_entry.id   AF-A0A199AR61-F1
#
_cell.length_a   1.000
_cell.length_b   1.000
_cell.length_c   1.000
_cell.angle_alpha   90.00
_cell.angle_beta   90.00
_cell.angle_gamma   90.00
#
_symmetry.space_group_name_H-M   'P 1'
#
loop_
_entity.id
_entity.type
_entity.pdbx_description
1 polymer ?
#
loop_
_entity_poly.entity_id
_entity_poly.type
_entity_poly.pdbx_seq_one_letter_code
_entity_poly.pdbx_strand_id
1 'polypeptide(L)'
;MNTPQTRSLVAARAGAGLLATGLAVAVGHAVAGVVAPGSSPFLAVADSVVDRAPSAVREVTIDALGTADKPALMAGLAVILVVTGVVVGLIERRGRPAGTIVLALFCLIGTAAAVTRPTAGPLWALPTVLGAIVSIVALRAMIGALFPASSVAAAAGGPEGSASAGTGESSSSPGTGAAGTATRRDPDRRRFLVLAGSAAAVIAAAGATGMALTRRAAEAVAERTGLRLPRVLARNAAPAVPTGVVPDAPGATPFLTDNDEFYRIDTALRVPSLRAADWRLRIHGMVEREIELDWQSLIDRETRERIITMTCVSNEVGGDLVGTASWTGFSIADLLAEAGPLPDADMLLSTSVDGWTAGTPLEALTDGRDALLAVGMNGEPLPFEHGYPVRQVVPGLYGYVSATKWVVDWEVTRFDRASAYWTDRGWAERGPIRTASRIDRPAPLAEVPPGPVVVAGTAWAQRRGIERVEVRVDDGPWREAQLSEEYSVDTWRMWSWTWDAEPGLHTLHVRATDGTGRVQPEERREPVPSGATGWHNRTFRVATA
;
A
#
# COMPACT_ATOMS: atom_id res chain seq x y z
N MET A 1 -7.72 9.63 -48.58
CA MET A 1 -7.32 8.21 -48.59
C MET A 1 -5.84 8.12 -48.24
N ASN A 2 -5.49 7.65 -47.04
CA ASN A 2 -4.09 7.47 -46.65
C ASN A 2 -3.47 6.31 -47.43
N THR A 3 -2.38 6.56 -48.16
CA THR A 3 -1.63 5.52 -48.85
C THR A 3 -1.02 4.54 -47.82
N PRO A 4 -0.81 3.26 -48.17
CA PRO A 4 -0.28 2.23 -47.26
C PRO A 4 1.06 2.63 -46.63
N GLN A 5 1.88 3.43 -47.34
CA GLN A 5 3.13 3.98 -46.81
C GLN A 5 2.90 4.96 -45.63
N THR A 6 1.92 5.86 -45.71
CA THR A 6 1.61 6.79 -44.62
C THR A 6 1.12 6.06 -43.36
N ARG A 7 0.32 5.00 -43.53
CA ARG A 7 -0.14 4.16 -42.40
C ARG A 7 1.02 3.45 -41.71
N SER A 8 1.97 2.89 -42.48
CA SER A 8 3.15 2.21 -41.93
C SER A 8 4.06 3.14 -41.12
N LEU A 9 4.20 4.40 -41.56
CA LEU A 9 5.04 5.39 -40.87
C LEU A 9 4.39 5.88 -39.57
N VAL A 10 3.07 6.10 -39.56
CA VAL A 10 2.33 6.45 -38.34
C VAL A 10 2.44 5.34 -37.30
N ALA A 11 2.30 4.08 -37.72
CA ALA A 11 2.48 2.93 -36.83
C ALA A 11 3.92 2.82 -36.29
N ALA A 12 4.95 3.00 -37.12
CA ALA A 12 6.34 2.97 -36.68
C ALA A 12 6.66 4.08 -35.65
N ARG A 13 6.08 5.26 -35.83
CA ARG A 13 6.23 6.39 -34.90
C ARG A 13 5.56 6.10 -33.56
N ALA A 14 4.30 5.64 -33.59
CA ALA A 14 3.58 5.24 -32.38
C ALA A 14 4.35 4.12 -31.64
N GLY A 15 4.86 3.13 -32.37
CA GLY A 15 5.71 2.07 -31.82
C GLY A 15 7.00 2.59 -31.18
N ALA A 16 7.68 3.55 -31.80
CA ALA A 16 8.88 4.18 -31.22
C ALA A 16 8.59 4.88 -29.88
N GLY A 17 7.45 5.59 -29.80
CA GLY A 17 7.04 6.27 -28.57
C GLY A 17 6.61 5.30 -27.47
N LEU A 18 5.90 4.22 -27.82
CA LEU A 18 5.56 3.13 -26.90
C LEU A 18 6.80 2.45 -26.33
N LEU A 19 7.76 2.09 -27.20
CA LEU A 19 9.02 1.46 -26.78
C LEU A 19 9.86 2.40 -25.90
N ALA A 20 9.93 3.69 -26.24
CA ALA A 20 10.64 4.67 -25.40
C ALA A 20 9.99 4.82 -24.02
N THR A 21 8.66 4.93 -23.96
CA THR A 21 7.94 5.05 -22.68
C THR A 21 8.07 3.76 -21.86
N GLY A 22 7.97 2.60 -22.52
CA GLY A 22 8.22 1.30 -21.90
C GLY A 22 9.64 1.16 -21.34
N LEU A 23 10.65 1.66 -22.06
CA LEU A 23 12.05 1.71 -21.57
C LEU A 23 12.18 2.57 -20.32
N ALA A 24 11.53 3.73 -20.28
CA ALA A 24 11.59 4.62 -19.11
C ALA A 24 11.12 3.91 -17.85
N VAL A 25 9.98 3.21 -17.94
CA VAL A 25 9.41 2.45 -16.83
C VAL A 25 10.23 1.20 -16.52
N ALA A 26 10.62 0.42 -17.54
CA ALA A 26 11.32 -0.85 -17.33
C ALA A 26 12.70 -0.64 -16.72
N VAL A 27 13.50 0.29 -17.25
CA VAL A 27 14.81 0.64 -16.69
C VAL A 27 14.65 1.24 -15.30
N GLY A 28 13.70 2.18 -15.13
CA GLY A 28 13.45 2.76 -13.81
C GLY A 28 13.03 1.73 -12.77
N HIS A 29 12.19 0.77 -13.13
CA HIS A 29 11.78 -0.30 -12.22
C HIS A 29 12.94 -1.24 -11.87
N ALA A 30 13.76 -1.60 -12.85
CA ALA A 30 14.93 -2.45 -12.65
C ALA A 30 15.96 -1.80 -11.72
N VAL A 31 16.24 -0.51 -11.92
CA VAL A 31 17.15 0.26 -11.05
C VAL A 31 16.56 0.41 -9.64
N ALA A 32 15.26 0.68 -9.52
CA ALA A 32 14.59 0.78 -8.23
C ALA A 32 14.69 -0.52 -7.43
N GLY A 33 14.64 -1.68 -8.09
CA GLY A 33 14.84 -2.98 -7.44
C GLY A 33 16.22 -3.16 -6.77
N VAL A 34 17.21 -2.34 -7.14
CA VAL A 34 18.56 -2.32 -6.53
C VAL A 34 18.69 -1.17 -5.54
N VAL A 35 18.16 0.01 -5.85
CA VAL A 35 18.30 1.21 -5.00
C VAL A 35 17.36 1.16 -3.80
N ALA A 36 16.04 1.09 -4.05
CA ALA A 36 15.00 1.02 -3.04
C ALA A 36 13.68 0.70 -3.76
N PRO A 37 12.94 -0.36 -3.39
CA PRO A 37 11.70 -0.73 -4.08
C PRO A 37 10.67 0.42 -4.16
N GLY A 38 10.60 1.28 -3.14
CA GLY A 38 9.74 2.47 -3.09
C GLY A 38 10.10 3.60 -4.06
N SER A 39 11.30 3.57 -4.64
CA SER A 39 11.79 4.54 -5.64
C SER A 39 11.39 4.20 -7.09
N SER A 40 10.62 3.13 -7.29
CA SER A 40 10.09 2.76 -8.61
C SER A 40 9.20 3.88 -9.16
N PRO A 41 9.48 4.44 -10.36
CA PRO A 41 8.74 5.59 -10.88
C PRO A 41 7.24 5.32 -11.02
N PHE A 42 6.87 4.11 -11.44
CA PHE A 42 5.47 3.73 -11.59
C PHE A 42 4.74 3.64 -10.24
N LEU A 43 5.39 3.05 -9.24
CA LEU A 43 4.80 2.88 -7.91
C LEU A 43 4.75 4.20 -7.16
N ALA A 44 5.81 5.01 -7.23
CA ALA A 44 5.86 6.32 -6.60
C ALA A 44 4.77 7.27 -7.13
N VAL A 45 4.49 7.24 -8.45
CA VAL A 45 3.38 8.02 -9.01
C VAL A 45 2.04 7.49 -8.54
N ALA A 46 1.83 6.17 -8.52
CA ALA A 46 0.60 5.58 -8.03
C ALA A 46 0.36 5.92 -6.54
N ASP A 47 1.38 5.77 -5.69
CA ASP A 47 1.35 6.14 -4.27
C ASP A 47 1.03 7.64 -4.12
N SER A 48 1.68 8.49 -4.90
CA SER A 48 1.45 9.93 -4.93
C SER A 48 0.01 10.32 -5.30
N VAL A 49 -0.63 9.56 -6.20
CA VAL A 49 -2.05 9.76 -6.58
C VAL A 49 -2.95 9.37 -5.42
N VAL A 50 -2.69 8.22 -4.78
CA VAL A 50 -3.44 7.81 -3.58
C VAL A 50 -3.32 8.89 -2.51
N ASP A 51 -2.11 9.33 -2.18
CA ASP A 51 -1.83 10.27 -1.09
C ASP A 51 -2.47 11.64 -1.26
N ARG A 52 -2.64 12.09 -2.51
CA ARG A 52 -3.22 13.41 -2.84
C ARG A 52 -4.69 13.35 -3.24
N ALA A 53 -5.29 12.16 -3.33
CA ALA A 53 -6.70 12.02 -3.65
C ALA A 53 -7.56 12.60 -2.52
N PRO A 54 -8.56 13.45 -2.82
CA PRO A 54 -9.56 13.88 -1.84
C PRO A 54 -10.27 12.68 -1.21
N SER A 55 -10.59 12.76 0.09
CA SER A 55 -11.24 11.66 0.84
C SER A 55 -12.52 11.18 0.15
N ALA A 56 -13.38 12.10 -0.28
CA ALA A 56 -14.63 11.78 -0.99
C ALA A 56 -14.42 10.93 -2.26
N VAL A 57 -13.35 11.16 -3.01
CA VAL A 57 -13.05 10.36 -4.22
C VAL A 57 -12.53 8.98 -3.83
N ARG A 58 -11.70 8.91 -2.79
CA ARG A 58 -11.15 7.65 -2.29
C ARG A 58 -12.25 6.75 -1.73
N GLU A 59 -13.12 7.29 -0.89
CA GLU A 59 -14.26 6.58 -0.29
C GLU A 59 -15.22 6.05 -1.36
N VAL A 60 -15.66 6.88 -2.31
CA VAL A 60 -16.50 6.44 -3.43
C VAL A 60 -15.84 5.34 -4.26
N THR A 61 -14.52 5.42 -4.46
CA THR A 61 -13.78 4.41 -5.21
C THR A 61 -13.69 3.09 -4.44
N ILE A 62 -13.43 3.16 -3.13
CA ILE A 62 -13.39 1.99 -2.25
C ILE A 62 -14.77 1.34 -2.15
N ASP A 63 -15.84 2.11 -2.01
CA ASP A 63 -17.21 1.61 -1.95
C ASP A 63 -17.62 0.93 -3.25
N ALA A 64 -17.21 1.48 -4.40
CA ALA A 64 -17.56 0.93 -5.71
C ALA A 64 -16.72 -0.29 -6.12
N LEU A 65 -15.43 -0.32 -5.78
CA LEU A 65 -14.47 -1.32 -6.28
C LEU A 65 -14.01 -2.32 -5.20
N GLY A 66 -14.31 -2.08 -3.92
CA GLY A 66 -13.84 -2.88 -2.81
C GLY A 66 -12.32 -3.04 -2.82
N THR A 67 -11.84 -4.29 -2.67
CA THR A 67 -10.42 -4.63 -2.66
C THR A 67 -9.71 -4.51 -4.03
N ALA A 68 -10.46 -4.21 -5.11
CA ALA A 68 -9.93 -4.05 -6.46
C ALA A 68 -9.55 -2.60 -6.80
N ASP A 69 -9.71 -1.65 -5.88
CA ASP A 69 -9.34 -0.24 -6.03
C ASP A 69 -7.88 -0.05 -6.47
N LYS A 70 -6.94 -0.75 -5.81
CA LYS A 70 -5.50 -0.68 -6.10
C LYS A 70 -5.16 -1.26 -7.49
N PRO A 71 -5.60 -2.49 -7.86
CA PRO A 71 -5.47 -2.99 -9.23
C PRO A 71 -6.04 -2.06 -10.30
N ALA A 72 -7.20 -1.44 -10.03
CA ALA A 72 -7.85 -0.53 -10.97
C ALA A 72 -7.02 0.75 -11.19
N LEU A 73 -6.48 1.35 -10.13
CA LEU A 73 -5.55 2.48 -10.21
C LEU A 73 -4.33 2.13 -11.07
N MET A 74 -3.73 0.96 -10.83
CA MET A 74 -2.54 0.49 -11.54
C MET A 74 -2.83 0.25 -13.04
N ALA A 75 -3.99 -0.33 -13.36
CA ALA A 75 -4.45 -0.49 -14.73
C ALA A 75 -4.67 0.87 -15.41
N GLY A 76 -5.31 1.81 -14.71
CA GLY A 76 -5.53 3.18 -15.20
C GLY A 76 -4.22 3.89 -15.52
N LEU A 77 -3.24 3.83 -14.62
CA LEU A 77 -1.91 4.42 -14.84
C LEU A 77 -1.19 3.76 -16.02
N ALA A 78 -1.31 2.44 -16.20
CA ALA A 78 -0.76 1.73 -17.34
C ALA A 78 -1.39 2.19 -18.67
N VAL A 79 -2.71 2.42 -18.71
CA VAL A 79 -3.40 2.98 -19.90
C VAL A 79 -2.88 4.38 -20.21
N ILE A 80 -2.72 5.24 -19.21
CA ILE A 80 -2.16 6.60 -19.39
C ILE A 80 -0.76 6.53 -19.99
N LEU A 81 0.09 5.60 -19.54
CA LEU A 81 1.42 5.39 -20.11
C LEU A 81 1.38 4.96 -21.57
N VAL A 82 0.49 4.03 -21.94
CA VAL A 82 0.31 3.57 -23.33
C VAL A 82 -0.12 4.74 -24.22
N VAL A 83 -1.14 5.49 -23.79
CA VAL A 83 -1.64 6.66 -24.53
C VAL A 83 -0.54 7.72 -24.69
N THR A 84 0.17 8.03 -23.59
CA THR A 84 1.30 8.98 -23.60
C THR A 84 2.39 8.52 -24.56
N GLY A 85 2.76 7.23 -24.54
CA GLY A 85 3.76 6.69 -25.45
C GLY A 85 3.38 6.81 -26.91
N VAL A 86 2.11 6.52 -27.26
CA VAL A 86 1.61 6.75 -28.63
C VAL A 86 1.74 8.23 -29.00
N VAL A 87 1.26 9.14 -28.15
CA VAL A 87 1.32 10.59 -28.40
C VAL A 87 2.76 11.06 -28.58
N VAL A 88 3.68 10.70 -27.67
CA VAL A 88 5.10 11.01 -27.73
C VAL A 88 5.70 10.64 -29.08
N GLY A 89 5.45 9.41 -29.55
CA GLY A 89 5.94 8.95 -30.84
C GLY A 89 5.33 9.71 -32.04
N LEU A 90 4.03 9.99 -31.97
CA LEU A 90 3.30 10.69 -33.04
C LEU A 90 3.72 12.15 -33.18
N ILE A 91 4.06 12.84 -32.09
CA ILE A 91 4.45 14.27 -32.10
C ILE A 91 5.96 14.49 -32.26
N GLU A 92 6.80 13.51 -31.89
CA GLU A 92 8.26 13.65 -31.97
C GLU A 92 8.75 13.90 -33.41
N ARG A 93 9.62 14.88 -33.61
CA ARG A 93 10.24 15.15 -34.92
C ARG A 93 11.73 15.42 -34.73
N ARG A 94 12.53 15.09 -35.75
CA ARG A 94 14.00 15.30 -35.70
C ARG A 94 14.39 16.73 -35.30
N GLY A 95 13.76 17.74 -35.91
CA GLY A 95 14.02 19.17 -35.63
C GLY A 95 13.08 19.82 -34.60
N ARG A 96 12.09 19.09 -34.09
CA ARG A 96 11.14 19.59 -33.08
C ARG A 96 10.91 18.47 -32.05
N PRO A 97 11.69 18.43 -30.96
CA PRO A 97 11.67 17.33 -29.98
C PRO A 97 10.46 17.40 -29.04
N ALA A 98 9.26 17.64 -29.57
CA ALA A 98 8.05 17.81 -28.77
C ALA A 98 7.71 16.55 -27.96
N GLY A 99 7.92 15.36 -28.52
CA GLY A 99 7.67 14.10 -27.81
C GLY A 99 8.70 13.88 -26.70
N THR A 100 9.95 14.24 -26.95
CA THR A 100 11.02 14.22 -25.94
C THR A 100 10.71 15.15 -24.78
N ILE A 101 10.18 16.34 -25.03
CA ILE A 101 9.77 17.28 -23.97
C ILE A 101 8.64 16.67 -23.13
N VAL A 102 7.60 16.11 -23.77
CA VAL A 102 6.49 15.45 -23.05
C VAL A 102 7.00 14.28 -22.21
N LEU A 103 7.88 13.44 -22.76
CA LEU A 103 8.48 12.32 -22.04
C LEU A 103 9.33 12.79 -20.86
N ALA A 104 10.16 13.82 -21.04
CA ALA A 104 10.98 14.40 -19.98
C ALA A 104 10.12 15.00 -18.85
N LEU A 105 9.03 15.70 -19.19
CA LEU A 105 8.08 16.22 -18.21
C LEU A 105 7.42 15.08 -17.43
N PHE A 106 7.03 14.00 -18.11
CA PHE A 106 6.45 12.83 -17.45
C PHE A 106 7.44 12.16 -16.48
N CYS A 107 8.70 12.01 -16.89
CA CYS A 107 9.77 11.53 -16.01
C CYS A 107 10.07 12.50 -14.86
N LEU A 108 9.93 13.82 -15.06
CA LEU A 108 10.07 14.80 -13.99
C LEU A 108 8.97 14.63 -12.94
N ILE A 109 7.72 14.38 -13.36
CA ILE A 109 6.61 14.04 -12.45
C ILE A 109 6.95 12.78 -11.67
N GLY A 110 7.43 11.72 -12.33
CA GLY A 110 7.84 10.49 -11.64
C GLY A 110 8.99 10.70 -10.65
N THR A 111 9.93 11.59 -10.98
CA THR A 111 11.06 11.94 -10.09
C THR A 111 10.55 12.71 -8.88
N ALA A 112 9.71 13.73 -9.10
CA ALA A 112 9.08 14.52 -8.04
C ALA A 112 8.23 13.62 -7.13
N ALA A 113 7.43 12.72 -7.70
CA ALA A 113 6.63 11.76 -6.94
C ALA A 113 7.51 10.86 -6.07
N ALA A 114 8.67 10.40 -6.56
CA ALA A 114 9.60 9.58 -5.79
C ALA A 114 10.28 10.37 -4.65
N VAL A 115 10.82 11.56 -4.94
CA VAL A 115 11.61 12.34 -3.94
C VAL A 115 10.76 13.10 -2.94
N THR A 116 9.49 13.35 -3.22
CA THR A 116 8.56 13.99 -2.27
C THR A 116 7.91 13.00 -1.31
N ARG A 117 8.26 11.71 -1.40
CA ARG A 117 7.78 10.73 -0.42
C ARG A 117 8.43 11.01 0.94
N PRO A 118 7.67 10.85 2.05
CA PRO A 118 8.22 10.98 3.39
C PRO A 118 9.46 10.09 3.63
N THR A 119 9.57 8.98 2.90
CA THR A 119 10.60 7.95 3.04
C THR A 119 11.76 8.10 2.04
N ALA A 120 11.78 9.20 1.27
CA ALA A 120 12.72 9.37 0.18
C ALA A 120 14.15 9.57 0.68
N GLY A 121 15.04 8.66 0.30
CA GLY A 121 16.48 8.83 0.44
C GLY A 121 17.09 9.64 -0.72
N PRO A 122 18.36 10.08 -0.60
CA PRO A 122 19.02 10.93 -1.60
C PRO A 122 19.14 10.29 -2.99
N LEU A 123 19.06 8.95 -3.08
CA LEU A 123 19.18 8.19 -4.32
C LEU A 123 17.84 7.95 -5.05
N TRP A 124 16.71 8.38 -4.50
CA TRP A 124 15.38 8.04 -5.03
C TRP A 124 15.05 8.70 -6.36
N ALA A 125 15.82 9.71 -6.78
CA ALA A 125 15.73 10.28 -8.13
C ALA A 125 16.39 9.40 -9.20
N LEU A 126 17.40 8.58 -8.83
CA LEU A 126 18.23 7.85 -9.79
C LEU A 126 17.45 6.92 -10.72
N PRO A 127 16.49 6.09 -10.25
CA PRO A 127 15.79 5.17 -11.13
C PRO A 127 15.03 5.89 -12.24
N THR A 128 14.30 6.94 -11.90
CA THR A 128 13.52 7.72 -12.87
C THR A 128 14.42 8.51 -13.83
N VAL A 129 15.50 9.10 -13.34
CA VAL A 129 16.45 9.85 -14.16
C VAL A 129 17.17 8.95 -15.16
N LEU A 130 17.64 7.77 -14.73
CA LEU A 130 18.29 6.81 -15.63
C LEU A 130 17.31 6.28 -16.68
N GLY A 131 16.07 5.96 -16.27
CA GLY A 131 15.01 5.59 -17.19
C GLY A 131 14.72 6.69 -18.22
N ALA A 132 14.69 7.96 -17.79
CA ALA A 132 14.50 9.11 -18.67
C ALA A 132 15.62 9.25 -19.71
N ILE A 133 16.88 9.13 -19.29
CA ILE A 133 18.03 9.23 -20.19
C ILE A 133 17.97 8.14 -21.26
N VAL A 134 17.79 6.88 -20.86
CA VAL A 134 17.75 5.75 -21.80
C VAL A 134 16.59 5.87 -22.78
N SER A 135 15.40 6.24 -22.29
CA SER A 135 14.21 6.39 -23.13
C SER A 135 14.30 7.55 -24.12
N ILE A 136 14.84 8.70 -23.71
CA ILE A 136 15.04 9.86 -24.59
C ILE A 136 16.05 9.53 -25.69
N VAL A 137 17.18 8.91 -25.34
CA VAL A 137 18.19 8.50 -26.34
C VAL A 137 17.59 7.52 -27.33
N ALA A 138 16.85 6.51 -26.86
CA ALA A 138 16.19 5.53 -27.72
C ALA A 138 15.16 6.17 -28.65
N LEU A 139 14.30 7.06 -28.14
CA LEU A 139 13.30 7.77 -28.93
C LEU A 139 13.94 8.60 -30.05
N ARG A 140 14.97 9.39 -29.71
CA ARG A 140 15.68 10.25 -30.66
C ARG A 140 16.42 9.44 -31.72
N ALA A 141 17.01 8.30 -31.34
CA ALA A 141 17.67 7.40 -32.27
C ALA A 141 16.67 6.74 -33.24
N MET A 142 15.55 6.22 -32.73
CA MET A 142 14.51 5.57 -33.54
C MET A 142 13.85 6.56 -34.52
N ILE A 143 13.44 7.75 -34.06
CA ILE A 143 12.88 8.78 -34.94
C ILE A 143 13.94 9.32 -35.90
N GLY A 144 15.19 9.41 -35.47
CA GLY A 144 16.32 9.78 -36.34
C GLY A 144 16.60 8.77 -37.45
N ALA A 145 16.33 7.48 -37.24
CA ALA A 145 16.43 6.43 -38.26
C ALA A 145 15.26 6.47 -39.26
N LEU A 146 14.05 6.84 -38.79
CA LEU A 146 12.89 7.05 -39.67
C LEU A 146 13.04 8.29 -40.57
N PHE A 147 13.82 9.29 -40.13
CA PHE A 147 14.07 10.52 -40.88
C PHE A 147 15.58 10.86 -40.88
N PRO A 148 16.40 10.17 -41.70
CA PRO A 148 17.83 10.47 -41.82
C PRO A 148 18.04 11.89 -42.36
N ALA A 149 19.08 12.59 -41.89
CA ALA A 149 19.41 13.92 -42.40
C ALA A 149 19.81 13.83 -43.88
N SER A 150 19.29 14.75 -44.68
CA SER A 150 19.80 15.02 -46.02
C SER A 150 21.25 15.46 -45.89
N SER A 151 22.20 14.68 -46.39
CA SER A 151 23.56 15.19 -46.57
C SER A 151 23.51 16.20 -47.70
N VAL A 152 23.51 17.49 -47.38
CA VAL A 152 23.97 18.48 -48.35
C VAL A 152 25.45 18.16 -48.55
N ALA A 153 25.79 17.67 -49.74
CA ALA A 153 27.18 17.39 -50.10
C ALA A 153 28.01 18.65 -49.82
N ALA A 154 29.10 18.47 -49.08
CA ALA A 154 30.11 19.48 -48.85
C ALA A 154 30.71 19.89 -50.20
N ALA A 155 30.15 20.94 -50.79
CA ALA A 155 30.74 21.68 -51.89
C ALA A 155 31.22 23.02 -51.32
N ALA A 156 32.43 23.05 -50.75
CA ALA A 156 33.23 24.26 -50.59
C ALA A 156 34.63 23.90 -50.07
N GLY A 157 35.66 24.12 -50.92
CA GLY A 157 37.03 24.32 -50.48
C GLY A 157 38.09 23.42 -51.11
N GLY A 158 38.59 23.78 -52.30
CA GLY A 158 39.99 23.49 -52.68
C GLY A 158 40.96 24.38 -51.88
N PRO A 159 42.30 24.18 -51.98
CA PRO A 159 43.00 24.48 -53.24
C PRO A 159 44.17 23.57 -53.66
N GLU A 160 44.39 23.56 -54.98
CA GLU A 160 45.66 23.57 -55.75
C GLU A 160 46.77 22.51 -55.56
N GLY A 161 47.22 21.97 -56.71
CA GLY A 161 48.65 21.75 -56.98
C GLY A 161 49.08 20.38 -57.50
N SER A 162 49.01 20.16 -58.82
CA SER A 162 50.18 19.85 -59.66
C SER A 162 49.79 19.26 -61.02
N ALA A 163 50.51 19.71 -62.03
CA ALA A 163 50.31 19.45 -63.43
C ALA A 163 50.94 18.11 -63.88
N SER A 164 50.34 17.48 -64.90
CA SER A 164 51.09 16.85 -65.99
C SER A 164 50.18 16.64 -67.20
N ALA A 165 50.73 16.95 -68.36
CA ALA A 165 50.09 17.02 -69.67
C ALA A 165 49.80 15.64 -70.30
N GLY A 166 48.83 15.63 -71.21
CA GLY A 166 48.52 14.50 -72.10
C GLY A 166 47.29 14.78 -72.96
N THR A 167 47.54 15.14 -74.22
CA THR A 167 46.66 15.55 -75.32
C THR A 167 45.54 14.57 -75.73
N GLY A 168 44.39 15.12 -76.17
CA GLY A 168 43.38 14.42 -76.99
C GLY A 168 42.02 15.13 -77.05
N GLU A 169 41.68 15.70 -78.21
CA GLU A 169 40.46 16.45 -78.59
C GLU A 169 39.15 15.67 -78.31
N SER A 170 38.00 16.26 -77.96
CA SER A 170 37.07 16.91 -78.91
C SER A 170 35.78 17.43 -78.21
N SER A 171 35.23 18.54 -78.73
CA SER A 171 33.81 19.01 -78.76
C SER A 171 33.06 19.53 -77.49
N SER A 172 33.03 20.87 -77.37
CA SER A 172 31.89 21.83 -77.23
C SER A 172 30.48 21.42 -76.66
N SER A 173 30.19 21.89 -75.42
CA SER A 173 29.07 22.73 -74.87
C SER A 173 27.60 22.69 -75.38
N PRO A 174 26.58 23.23 -74.65
CA PRO A 174 26.51 23.64 -73.21
C PRO A 174 25.18 23.32 -72.45
N GLY A 175 25.28 23.18 -71.12
CA GLY A 175 24.42 23.84 -70.10
C GLY A 175 22.92 23.53 -69.97
N THR A 176 22.57 22.73 -68.94
CA THR A 176 21.32 22.94 -68.16
C THR A 176 21.62 22.72 -66.68
N GLY A 177 21.25 23.71 -65.85
CA GLY A 177 21.65 23.82 -64.45
C GLY A 177 21.32 22.60 -63.59
N ALA A 178 22.33 22.12 -62.87
CA ALA A 178 22.17 21.19 -61.76
C ALA A 178 21.43 21.91 -60.62
N ALA A 179 20.09 21.86 -60.64
CA ALA A 179 19.32 21.95 -59.43
C ALA A 179 19.78 20.80 -58.54
N GLY A 180 20.46 21.11 -57.43
CA GLY A 180 20.86 20.13 -56.44
C GLY A 180 19.61 19.40 -55.94
N THR A 181 19.31 18.26 -56.54
CA THR A 181 18.28 17.34 -56.06
C THR A 181 18.78 16.83 -54.73
N ALA A 182 18.33 17.48 -53.65
CA ALA A 182 18.43 16.93 -52.32
C ALA A 182 17.74 15.56 -52.35
N THR A 183 18.54 14.51 -52.53
CA THR A 183 18.07 13.14 -52.47
C THR A 183 17.55 12.94 -51.05
N ARG A 184 16.21 12.98 -50.89
CA ARG A 184 15.56 12.53 -49.66
C ARG A 184 15.96 11.07 -49.50
N ARG A 185 16.88 10.80 -48.56
CA ARG A 185 17.14 9.44 -48.12
C ARG A 185 15.85 8.87 -47.57
N ASP A 186 15.46 7.72 -48.10
CA ASP A 186 14.34 6.96 -47.56
C ASP A 186 14.62 6.55 -46.10
N PRO A 187 13.56 6.34 -45.29
CA PRO A 187 13.69 5.85 -43.93
C PRO A 187 14.58 4.60 -43.86
N ASP A 188 15.57 4.60 -42.96
CA ASP A 188 16.43 3.44 -42.73
C ASP A 188 15.68 2.41 -41.87
N ARG A 189 14.84 1.62 -42.54
CA ARG A 189 14.00 0.59 -41.91
C ARG A 189 14.84 -0.42 -41.15
N ARG A 190 16.01 -0.80 -41.69
CA ARG A 190 16.90 -1.77 -41.04
C ARG A 190 17.43 -1.21 -39.72
N ARG A 191 17.94 0.02 -39.72
CA ARG A 191 18.41 0.68 -38.49
C ARG A 191 17.29 0.89 -37.49
N PHE A 192 16.10 1.29 -37.96
CA PHE A 192 14.93 1.41 -37.08
C PHE A 192 14.57 0.08 -36.42
N LEU A 193 14.47 -1.01 -37.19
CA LEU A 193 14.14 -2.33 -36.65
C LEU A 193 15.19 -2.84 -35.67
N VAL A 194 16.48 -2.60 -35.92
CA VAL A 194 17.55 -2.94 -34.97
C VAL A 194 17.41 -2.15 -33.67
N LEU A 195 17.16 -0.84 -33.74
CA LEU A 195 16.96 0.01 -32.55
C LEU A 195 15.70 -0.38 -31.77
N ALA A 196 14.59 -0.61 -32.47
CA ALA A 196 13.33 -1.04 -31.87
C ALA A 196 13.46 -2.43 -31.23
N GLY A 197 14.13 -3.37 -31.91
CA GLY A 197 14.45 -4.69 -31.38
C GLY A 197 15.37 -4.63 -30.15
N SER A 198 16.36 -3.73 -30.16
CA SER A 198 17.23 -3.49 -29.00
C SER A 198 16.47 -2.92 -27.82
N ALA A 199 15.59 -1.95 -28.06
CA ALA A 199 14.70 -1.39 -27.03
C ALA A 199 13.79 -2.47 -26.43
N ALA A 200 13.17 -3.31 -27.27
CA ALA A 200 12.35 -4.43 -26.83
C ALA A 200 13.16 -5.46 -26.03
N ALA A 201 14.40 -5.75 -26.43
CA ALA A 201 15.29 -6.65 -25.70
C ALA A 201 15.68 -6.10 -24.32
N VAL A 202 15.95 -4.79 -24.20
CA VAL A 202 16.21 -4.15 -22.91
C VAL A 202 14.97 -4.16 -22.02
N ILE A 203 13.77 -3.90 -22.57
CA ILE A 203 12.51 -4.02 -21.82
C ILE A 203 12.32 -5.46 -21.33
N ALA A 204 12.56 -6.46 -22.19
CA ALA A 204 12.46 -7.87 -21.82
C ALA A 204 13.49 -8.27 -20.75
N ALA A 205 14.73 -7.80 -20.86
CA ALA A 205 15.78 -8.04 -19.88
C ALA A 205 15.47 -7.36 -18.53
N ALA A 206 14.96 -6.14 -18.53
CA ALA A 206 14.43 -5.50 -17.33
C ALA A 206 13.20 -6.25 -16.76
N GLY A 207 12.41 -6.89 -17.63
CA GLY A 207 11.38 -7.85 -17.24
C GLY A 207 11.94 -9.07 -16.48
N ALA A 208 13.20 -9.44 -16.68
CA ALA A 208 13.85 -10.49 -15.88
C ALA A 208 14.06 -10.09 -14.41
N THR A 209 14.21 -8.79 -14.11
CA THR A 209 14.13 -8.29 -12.73
C THR A 209 12.73 -8.53 -12.15
N GLY A 210 11.69 -8.36 -12.97
CA GLY A 210 10.32 -8.76 -12.63
C GLY A 210 10.22 -10.25 -12.31
N MET A 211 10.79 -11.13 -13.15
CA MET A 211 10.83 -12.57 -12.89
C MET A 211 11.61 -12.92 -11.62
N ALA A 212 12.70 -12.22 -11.32
CA ALA A 212 13.46 -12.41 -10.07
C ALA A 212 12.64 -11.98 -8.84
N LEU A 213 11.87 -10.89 -8.93
CA LEU A 213 10.93 -10.48 -7.88
C LEU A 213 9.81 -11.53 -7.70
N THR A 214 9.27 -12.08 -8.80
CA THR A 214 8.28 -13.17 -8.74
C THR A 214 8.87 -14.43 -8.09
N ARG A 215 10.12 -14.78 -8.40
CA ARG A 215 10.82 -15.89 -7.74
C ARG A 215 10.99 -15.65 -6.24
N ARG A 216 11.43 -14.45 -5.84
CA ARG A 216 11.51 -14.07 -4.41
C ARG A 216 10.16 -14.15 -3.71
N ALA A 217 9.09 -13.69 -4.36
CA ALA A 217 7.75 -13.82 -3.81
C ALA A 217 7.34 -15.30 -3.67
N ALA A 218 7.64 -16.15 -4.66
CA ALA A 218 7.39 -17.59 -4.58
C ALA A 218 8.22 -18.27 -3.48
N GLU A 219 9.47 -17.87 -3.29
CA GLU A 219 10.34 -18.33 -2.20
C GLU A 219 9.78 -17.92 -0.84
N ALA A 220 9.31 -16.68 -0.68
CA ALA A 220 8.65 -16.22 0.53
C ALA A 220 7.37 -17.02 0.83
N VAL A 221 6.55 -17.31 -0.19
CA VAL A 221 5.35 -18.15 -0.05
C VAL A 221 5.73 -19.57 0.39
N ALA A 222 6.76 -20.16 -0.22
CA ALA A 222 7.24 -21.49 0.14
C ALA A 222 7.79 -21.52 1.58
N GLU A 223 8.55 -20.50 1.98
CA GLU A 223 9.06 -20.35 3.35
C GLU A 223 7.92 -20.22 4.35
N ARG A 224 6.95 -19.32 4.13
CA ARG A 224 5.78 -19.15 5.00
C ARG A 224 5.02 -20.47 5.17
N THR A 225 4.78 -21.19 4.07
CA THR A 225 4.04 -22.46 4.08
C THR A 225 4.78 -23.54 4.88
N GLY A 226 6.12 -23.53 4.87
CA GLY A 226 6.94 -24.44 5.66
C GLY A 226 7.29 -23.94 7.08
N LEU A 227 6.95 -22.70 7.41
CA LEU A 227 7.37 -22.06 8.66
C LEU A 227 6.58 -22.64 9.83
N ARG A 228 7.33 -23.11 10.84
CA ARG A 228 6.75 -23.53 12.12
C ARG A 228 6.88 -22.40 13.11
N LEU A 229 5.78 -22.04 13.77
CA LEU A 229 5.81 -21.04 14.82
C LEU A 229 6.69 -21.50 16.00
N PRO A 230 7.37 -20.55 16.66
CA PRO A 230 8.07 -20.84 17.91
C PRO A 230 7.15 -21.46 18.96
N ARG A 231 7.71 -22.34 19.81
CA ARG A 231 6.94 -23.00 20.86
C ARG A 231 6.60 -22.01 21.97
N VAL A 232 5.30 -21.85 22.24
CA VAL A 232 4.81 -21.10 23.40
C VAL A 232 4.84 -21.99 24.63
N LEU A 233 5.47 -21.51 25.70
CA LEU A 233 5.51 -22.21 27.00
C LEU A 233 4.16 -22.04 27.71
N ALA A 234 3.74 -23.04 28.49
CA ALA A 234 2.42 -23.04 29.14
C ALA A 234 2.15 -21.78 29.98
N ARG A 235 3.17 -21.23 30.65
CA ARG A 235 3.07 -19.98 31.43
C ARG A 235 2.78 -18.73 30.60
N ASN A 236 3.05 -18.78 29.29
CA ASN A 236 2.84 -17.67 28.37
C ASN A 236 1.75 -17.96 27.33
N ALA A 237 1.14 -19.13 27.37
CA ALA A 237 0.01 -19.47 26.52
C ALA A 237 -1.17 -18.57 26.89
N ALA A 238 -1.96 -18.18 25.88
CA ALA A 238 -3.20 -17.49 26.17
C ALA A 238 -4.15 -18.49 26.87
N PRO A 239 -4.95 -18.06 27.87
CA PRO A 239 -5.99 -18.90 28.42
C PRO A 239 -6.90 -19.45 27.32
N ALA A 240 -7.35 -20.70 27.47
CA ALA A 240 -8.32 -21.27 26.53
C ALA A 240 -9.58 -20.39 26.48
N VAL A 241 -10.11 -20.16 25.28
CA VAL A 241 -11.34 -19.38 25.08
C VAL A 241 -12.54 -20.15 25.68
N PRO A 242 -13.19 -19.63 26.72
CA PRO A 242 -14.38 -20.28 27.30
C PRO A 242 -15.54 -20.30 26.31
N THR A 243 -16.44 -21.27 26.41
CA THR A 243 -17.66 -21.28 25.57
C THR A 243 -18.60 -20.12 25.89
N GLY A 244 -18.56 -19.60 27.13
CA GLY A 244 -19.41 -18.50 27.60
C GLY A 244 -19.11 -17.14 26.96
N VAL A 245 -18.03 -16.99 26.20
CA VAL A 245 -17.69 -15.73 25.52
C VAL A 245 -18.56 -15.49 24.28
N VAL A 246 -19.19 -16.53 23.75
CA VAL A 246 -20.07 -16.47 22.59
C VAL A 246 -21.52 -16.59 23.07
N PRO A 247 -22.42 -15.65 22.75
CA PRO A 247 -23.83 -15.76 23.08
C PRO A 247 -24.50 -16.85 22.22
N ASP A 248 -25.62 -17.39 22.69
CA ASP A 248 -26.47 -18.29 21.90
C ASP A 248 -27.25 -17.50 20.83
N ALA A 249 -26.53 -17.09 19.79
CA ALA A 249 -27.02 -16.26 18.69
C ALA A 249 -26.45 -16.78 17.37
N PRO A 250 -27.13 -17.75 16.72
CA PRO A 250 -26.66 -18.35 15.47
C PRO A 250 -26.32 -17.30 14.40
N GLY A 251 -25.11 -17.40 13.86
CA GLY A 251 -24.59 -16.51 12.83
C GLY A 251 -24.20 -15.10 13.31
N ALA A 252 -24.13 -14.86 14.61
CA ALA A 252 -23.39 -13.71 15.14
C ALA A 252 -21.89 -13.79 14.80
N THR A 253 -21.19 -12.66 14.86
CA THR A 253 -19.74 -12.59 14.66
C THR A 253 -19.03 -13.59 15.59
N PRO A 254 -18.11 -14.44 15.10
CA PRO A 254 -17.38 -15.36 15.96
C PRO A 254 -16.45 -14.61 16.92
N PHE A 255 -16.13 -15.19 18.07
CA PHE A 255 -15.25 -14.53 19.06
C PHE A 255 -13.83 -14.31 18.52
N LEU A 256 -13.27 -15.31 17.82
CA LEU A 256 -12.05 -15.16 17.03
C LEU A 256 -12.45 -14.95 15.57
N THR A 257 -11.86 -13.94 14.95
CA THR A 257 -12.00 -13.65 13.52
C THR A 257 -10.99 -14.47 12.75
N ASP A 258 -11.46 -15.18 11.73
CA ASP A 258 -10.61 -15.98 10.85
C ASP A 258 -9.60 -15.08 10.10
N ASN A 259 -8.45 -15.65 9.73
CA ASN A 259 -7.34 -14.88 9.16
C ASN A 259 -7.68 -14.17 7.85
N ASP A 260 -8.54 -14.78 7.02
CA ASP A 260 -9.01 -14.28 5.73
C ASP A 260 -10.18 -13.29 5.86
N GLU A 261 -10.95 -13.37 6.95
CA GLU A 261 -12.00 -12.39 7.29
C GLU A 261 -11.48 -11.22 8.13
N PHE A 262 -10.28 -11.32 8.71
CA PHE A 262 -9.70 -10.24 9.50
C PHE A 262 -9.44 -9.01 8.62
N TYR A 263 -9.99 -7.86 9.03
CA TYR A 263 -9.96 -6.65 8.21
C TYR A 263 -8.55 -6.29 7.72
N ARG A 264 -8.45 -5.89 6.45
CA ARG A 264 -7.20 -5.45 5.84
C ARG A 264 -7.24 -3.97 5.54
N ILE A 265 -6.37 -3.22 6.21
CA ILE A 265 -6.09 -1.82 5.86
C ILE A 265 -4.58 -1.59 5.81
N ASP A 266 -4.12 -1.00 4.71
CA ASP A 266 -2.74 -0.55 4.51
C ASP A 266 -2.63 0.43 3.34
N THR A 267 -1.60 1.27 3.40
CA THR A 267 -1.19 2.18 2.33
C THR A 267 -0.41 1.48 1.23
N ALA A 268 0.01 0.22 1.44
CA ALA A 268 0.84 -0.51 0.50
C ALA A 268 0.05 -0.82 -0.79
N LEU A 269 0.49 -0.30 -1.93
CA LEU A 269 -0.06 -0.66 -3.23
C LEU A 269 0.23 -2.11 -3.63
N ARG A 270 1.31 -2.67 -3.08
CA ARG A 270 1.70 -4.08 -3.23
C ARG A 270 2.14 -4.59 -1.88
N VAL A 271 1.51 -5.67 -1.44
CA VAL A 271 1.87 -6.39 -0.21
C VAL A 271 3.34 -6.82 -0.29
N PRO A 272 4.19 -6.42 0.67
CA PRO A 272 5.56 -6.93 0.76
C PRO A 272 5.57 -8.45 0.94
N SER A 273 6.35 -9.14 0.09
CA SER A 273 6.63 -10.57 0.23
C SER A 273 8.04 -10.74 0.79
N LEU A 274 8.18 -10.48 2.10
CA LEU A 274 9.44 -10.65 2.82
C LEU A 274 9.65 -12.12 3.20
N ARG A 275 10.90 -12.57 3.09
CA ARG A 275 11.37 -13.82 3.68
C ARG A 275 11.71 -13.60 5.14
N ALA A 276 11.46 -14.58 6.01
CA ALA A 276 11.83 -14.46 7.41
C ALA A 276 13.35 -14.42 7.55
N ALA A 277 14.08 -15.23 6.77
CA ALA A 277 15.54 -15.22 6.72
C ALA A 277 16.16 -13.84 6.37
N ASP A 278 15.47 -13.01 5.57
CA ASP A 278 15.94 -11.68 5.16
C ASP A 278 15.50 -10.57 6.12
N TRP A 279 14.61 -10.87 7.06
CA TRP A 279 14.06 -9.88 7.97
C TRP A 279 15.09 -9.46 9.02
N ARG A 280 15.17 -8.16 9.26
CA ARG A 280 15.99 -7.53 10.30
C ARG A 280 15.19 -6.41 10.96
N LEU A 281 15.39 -6.21 12.26
CA LEU A 281 14.86 -5.08 13.02
C LEU A 281 16.01 -4.36 13.72
N ARG A 282 16.09 -3.04 13.53
CA ARG A 282 17.01 -2.17 14.26
C ARG A 282 16.26 -1.39 15.34
N ILE A 283 16.77 -1.41 16.57
CA ILE A 283 16.29 -0.63 17.71
C ILE A 283 17.36 0.39 18.07
N HIS A 284 17.06 1.69 17.99
CA HIS A 284 18.04 2.77 18.10
C HIS A 284 17.43 4.08 18.60
N GLY A 285 18.21 5.16 18.59
CA GLY A 285 17.77 6.51 18.96
C GLY A 285 18.11 6.84 20.40
N MET A 286 17.11 7.26 21.18
CA MET A 286 17.21 7.58 22.60
C MET A 286 17.23 6.31 23.45
N VAL A 287 18.26 5.48 23.26
CA VAL A 287 18.51 4.23 23.99
C VAL A 287 19.93 4.18 24.52
N GLU A 288 20.18 3.42 25.58
CA GLU A 288 21.51 3.14 26.12
C GLU A 288 22.33 2.25 25.16
N ARG A 289 21.67 1.33 24.46
CA ARG A 289 22.29 0.39 23.53
C ARG A 289 21.42 0.17 22.30
N GLU A 290 22.01 0.38 21.12
CA GLU A 290 21.37 -0.03 19.87
C GLU A 290 21.41 -1.55 19.70
N ILE A 291 20.31 -2.12 19.20
CA ILE A 291 20.14 -3.56 19.01
C ILE A 291 19.77 -3.81 17.55
N GLU A 292 20.39 -4.81 16.93
CA GLU A 292 19.95 -5.36 15.65
C GLU A 292 19.51 -6.81 15.87
N LEU A 293 18.28 -7.12 15.46
CA LEU A 293 17.67 -8.43 15.58
C LEU A 293 17.48 -9.01 14.19
N ASP A 294 17.99 -10.21 13.98
CA ASP A 294 17.57 -11.06 12.87
C ASP A 294 16.50 -12.06 13.30
N TRP A 295 15.98 -12.80 12.33
CA TRP A 295 14.95 -13.80 12.58
C TRP A 295 15.36 -14.81 13.66
N GLN A 296 16.60 -15.33 13.61
CA GLN A 296 17.06 -16.34 14.55
C GLN A 296 17.15 -15.75 15.97
N SER A 297 17.76 -14.57 16.11
CA SER A 297 17.89 -13.84 17.37
C SER A 297 16.53 -13.45 17.96
N LEU A 298 15.50 -13.29 17.12
CA LEU A 298 14.13 -13.08 17.57
C LEU A 298 13.51 -14.40 18.08
N ILE A 299 13.55 -15.48 17.30
CA ILE A 299 12.88 -16.74 17.65
C ILE A 299 13.54 -17.53 18.79
N ASP A 300 14.80 -17.24 19.10
CA ASP A 300 15.50 -17.81 20.27
C ASP A 300 15.00 -17.24 21.60
N ARG A 301 14.16 -16.18 21.56
CA ARG A 301 13.57 -15.55 22.73
C ARG A 301 12.32 -16.27 23.20
N GLU A 302 11.92 -15.98 24.43
CA GLU A 302 10.71 -16.55 25.01
C GLU A 302 9.45 -15.97 24.33
N THR A 303 8.70 -16.84 23.66
CA THR A 303 7.47 -16.49 22.94
C THR A 303 6.27 -16.44 23.88
N ARG A 304 5.32 -15.54 23.58
CA ARG A 304 4.04 -15.36 24.25
C ARG A 304 2.89 -15.48 23.26
N GLU A 305 1.76 -15.95 23.74
CA GLU A 305 0.50 -15.97 23.01
C GLU A 305 -0.53 -15.09 23.72
N ARG A 306 -1.21 -14.20 22.99
CA ARG A 306 -2.26 -13.32 23.53
C ARG A 306 -3.41 -13.17 22.56
N ILE A 307 -4.64 -13.20 23.08
CA ILE A 307 -5.83 -12.89 22.29
C ILE A 307 -6.14 -11.41 22.43
N ILE A 308 -6.11 -10.68 21.32
CA ILE A 308 -6.22 -9.21 21.29
C ILE A 308 -7.18 -8.80 20.18
N THR A 309 -8.12 -7.91 20.50
CA THR A 309 -8.91 -7.21 19.49
C THR A 309 -8.09 -6.07 18.88
N MET A 310 -8.07 -5.97 17.56
CA MET A 310 -7.50 -4.81 16.86
C MET A 310 -8.64 -3.98 16.28
N THR A 311 -8.48 -2.66 16.30
CA THR A 311 -9.45 -1.74 15.71
C THR A 311 -8.73 -0.73 14.84
N CYS A 312 -9.27 -0.46 13.65
CA CYS A 312 -8.83 0.64 12.83
C CYS A 312 -9.43 1.96 13.32
N VAL A 313 -8.67 3.05 13.25
CA VAL A 313 -9.20 4.39 13.53
C VAL A 313 -10.28 4.81 12.52
N SER A 314 -10.17 4.34 11.27
CA SER A 314 -11.17 4.55 10.21
C SER A 314 -12.45 3.74 10.40
N ASN A 315 -12.55 2.94 11.46
CA ASN A 315 -13.78 2.19 11.72
C ASN A 315 -14.92 3.18 12.02
N GLU A 316 -15.95 3.17 11.18
CA GLU A 316 -17.14 3.97 11.40
C GLU A 316 -18.01 3.39 12.52
N VAL A 317 -19.03 4.14 12.92
CA VAL A 317 -20.05 3.65 13.85
C VAL A 317 -20.74 2.41 13.26
N GLY A 318 -20.46 1.26 13.85
CA GLY A 318 -20.98 -0.03 13.41
C GLY A 318 -20.20 -0.70 12.28
N GLY A 319 -19.03 -0.16 11.90
CA GLY A 319 -18.18 -0.71 10.85
C GLY A 319 -17.55 -2.07 11.20
N ASP A 320 -16.89 -2.64 10.21
CA ASP A 320 -16.27 -3.97 10.22
C ASP A 320 -14.73 -3.93 10.37
N LEU A 321 -14.13 -2.74 10.53
CA LEU A 321 -12.68 -2.57 10.72
C LEU A 321 -12.24 -2.84 12.17
N VAL A 322 -12.72 -3.96 12.71
CA VAL A 322 -12.43 -4.48 14.05
C VAL A 322 -12.47 -6.01 14.01
N GLY A 323 -11.49 -6.66 14.64
CA GLY A 323 -11.40 -8.12 14.69
C GLY A 323 -10.56 -8.61 15.85
N THR A 324 -10.78 -9.84 16.30
CA THR A 324 -10.07 -10.46 17.43
C THR A 324 -9.31 -11.68 16.97
N ALA A 325 -8.04 -11.79 17.32
CA ALA A 325 -7.20 -12.94 16.95
C ALA A 325 -6.28 -13.35 18.09
N SER A 326 -5.83 -14.61 18.08
CA SER A 326 -4.71 -15.06 18.89
C SER A 326 -3.39 -14.65 18.21
N TRP A 327 -2.51 -13.98 18.92
CA TRP A 327 -1.23 -13.48 18.43
C TRP A 327 -0.08 -14.19 19.12
N THR A 328 0.82 -14.76 18.33
CA THR A 328 2.05 -15.40 18.83
C THR A 328 3.23 -14.50 18.54
N GLY A 329 3.99 -14.11 19.56
CA GLY A 329 5.05 -13.12 19.41
C GLY A 329 5.96 -12.96 20.62
N PHE A 330 6.71 -11.87 20.63
CA PHE A 330 7.71 -11.55 21.65
C PHE A 330 7.35 -10.24 22.34
N SER A 331 7.63 -10.12 23.64
CA SER A 331 7.31 -8.92 24.42
C SER A 331 8.08 -7.70 23.90
N ILE A 332 7.38 -6.66 23.46
CA ILE A 332 8.01 -5.40 23.07
C ILE A 332 8.68 -4.76 24.29
N ALA A 333 8.06 -4.86 25.48
CA ALA A 333 8.63 -4.35 26.72
C ALA A 333 9.99 -4.97 27.03
N ASP A 334 10.15 -6.29 26.82
CA ASP A 334 11.41 -7.00 27.10
C ASP A 334 12.50 -6.56 26.10
N LEU A 335 12.14 -6.38 24.83
CA LEU A 335 13.05 -5.88 23.78
C LEU A 335 13.50 -4.45 24.05
N LEU A 336 12.57 -3.58 24.47
CA LEU A 336 12.90 -2.21 24.84
C LEU A 336 13.76 -2.17 26.10
N ALA A 337 13.45 -2.97 27.12
CA ALA A 337 14.25 -3.05 28.34
C ALA A 337 15.71 -3.44 28.07
N GLU A 338 15.97 -4.29 27.07
CA GLU A 338 17.34 -4.63 26.64
C GLU A 338 18.07 -3.44 26.00
N ALA A 339 17.35 -2.60 25.24
CA ALA A 339 17.91 -1.40 24.61
C ALA A 339 18.14 -0.27 25.63
N GLY A 340 17.32 -0.22 26.68
CA GLY A 340 17.37 0.79 27.75
C GLY A 340 16.94 2.18 27.25
N PRO A 341 15.64 2.47 27.09
CA PRO A 341 15.16 3.78 26.65
C PRO A 341 15.60 4.87 27.64
N LEU A 342 16.07 6.00 27.12
CA LEU A 342 16.47 7.13 27.96
C LEU A 342 15.24 7.79 28.61
N PRO A 343 15.37 8.36 29.83
CA PRO A 343 14.22 8.86 30.61
C PRO A 343 13.34 9.91 29.91
N ASP A 344 13.91 10.69 28.99
CA ASP A 344 13.20 11.74 28.26
C ASP A 344 12.46 11.24 27.02
N ALA A 345 12.58 9.96 26.65
CA ALA A 345 11.89 9.39 25.48
C ALA A 345 10.40 9.15 25.77
N ASP A 346 9.52 9.51 24.84
CA ASP A 346 8.08 9.32 24.99
C ASP A 346 7.38 8.71 23.76
N MET A 347 8.13 8.46 22.68
CA MET A 347 7.64 7.86 21.44
C MET A 347 8.55 6.71 20.97
N LEU A 348 7.95 5.64 20.48
CA LEU A 348 8.59 4.68 19.58
C LEU A 348 8.12 4.98 18.15
N LEU A 349 8.99 5.51 17.31
CA LEU A 349 8.75 5.63 15.88
C LEU A 349 9.14 4.33 15.20
N SER A 350 8.15 3.62 14.70
CA SER A 350 8.34 2.36 13.98
C SER A 350 8.24 2.57 12.48
N THR A 351 9.06 1.86 11.71
CA THR A 351 9.08 1.93 10.25
C THR A 351 8.89 0.54 9.64
N SER A 352 7.95 0.43 8.71
CA SER A 352 7.73 -0.72 7.85
C SER A 352 8.75 -0.76 6.71
N VAL A 353 8.98 -1.94 6.12
CA VAL A 353 9.89 -2.10 4.97
C VAL A 353 9.54 -1.25 3.74
N ASP A 354 8.27 -0.89 3.59
CA ASP A 354 7.79 0.03 2.54
C ASP A 354 7.93 1.51 2.92
N GLY A 355 8.45 1.77 4.12
CA GLY A 355 8.69 3.08 4.69
C GLY A 355 7.50 3.67 5.46
N TRP A 356 6.36 2.99 5.55
CA TRP A 356 5.27 3.51 6.37
C TRP A 356 5.67 3.62 7.85
N THR A 357 5.33 4.74 8.51
CA THR A 357 5.70 5.01 9.91
C THR A 357 4.51 5.14 10.85
N ALA A 358 4.67 4.65 12.08
CA ALA A 358 3.76 4.84 13.20
C ALA A 358 4.51 5.31 14.44
N GLY A 359 3.96 6.32 15.12
CA GLY A 359 4.45 6.82 16.40
C GLY A 359 3.61 6.23 17.53
N THR A 360 4.18 5.30 18.29
CA THR A 360 3.51 4.68 19.43
C THR A 360 3.95 5.37 20.73
N PRO A 361 3.03 5.74 21.65
CA PRO A 361 3.41 6.18 22.98
C PRO A 361 4.26 5.13 23.70
N LEU A 362 5.46 5.50 24.15
CA LEU A 362 6.39 4.57 24.78
C LEU A 362 5.77 3.94 26.04
N GLU A 363 5.01 4.73 26.80
CA GLU A 363 4.26 4.27 27.98
C GLU A 363 3.33 3.09 27.66
N ALA A 364 2.66 3.08 26.50
CA ALA A 364 1.74 2.02 26.13
C ALA A 364 2.46 0.71 25.75
N LEU A 365 3.78 0.77 25.53
CA LEU A 365 4.62 -0.40 25.28
C LEU A 365 5.21 -0.97 26.56
N THR A 366 5.19 -0.21 27.67
CA THR A 366 5.87 -0.55 28.92
C THR A 366 4.98 -0.52 30.17
N ASP A 367 3.69 -0.18 30.04
CA ASP A 367 2.72 -0.10 31.17
C ASP A 367 2.22 -1.47 31.69
N GLY A 368 2.86 -2.56 31.26
CA GLY A 368 2.51 -3.92 31.64
C GLY A 368 1.41 -4.55 30.78
N ARG A 369 0.86 -3.87 29.77
CA ARG A 369 0.06 -4.54 28.74
C ARG A 369 0.94 -5.44 27.87
N ASP A 370 0.39 -6.53 27.36
CA ASP A 370 1.15 -7.44 26.50
C ASP A 370 1.20 -6.91 25.04
N ALA A 371 2.03 -5.88 24.83
CA ALA A 371 2.43 -5.45 23.51
C ALA A 371 3.39 -6.48 22.89
N LEU A 372 3.06 -6.96 21.69
CA LEU A 372 3.78 -8.05 21.02
C LEU A 372 4.41 -7.61 19.70
N LEU A 373 5.65 -8.04 19.49
CA LEU A 373 6.24 -8.20 18.17
C LEU A 373 5.84 -9.60 17.66
N ALA A 374 4.74 -9.66 16.91
CA ALA A 374 4.07 -10.89 16.51
C ALA A 374 4.68 -11.50 15.24
N VAL A 375 4.71 -12.84 15.21
CA VAL A 375 5.13 -13.69 14.09
C VAL A 375 4.05 -14.70 13.67
N GLY A 376 3.04 -14.91 14.52
CA GLY A 376 1.90 -15.78 14.24
C GLY A 376 0.56 -15.13 14.57
N MET A 377 -0.48 -15.61 13.89
CA MET A 377 -1.87 -15.18 14.04
C MET A 377 -2.77 -16.41 13.91
N ASN A 378 -3.64 -16.61 14.91
CA ASN A 378 -4.55 -17.76 15.03
C ASN A 378 -3.84 -19.12 14.87
N GLY A 379 -2.65 -19.25 15.46
CA GLY A 379 -1.86 -20.50 15.42
C GLY A 379 -1.10 -20.74 14.11
N GLU A 380 -1.21 -19.85 13.13
CA GLU A 380 -0.50 -19.93 11.86
C GLU A 380 0.56 -18.83 11.72
N PRO A 381 1.61 -19.02 10.89
CA PRO A 381 2.44 -17.90 10.44
C PRO A 381 1.58 -16.76 9.91
N LEU A 382 1.94 -15.52 10.25
CA LEU A 382 1.22 -14.33 9.79
C LEU A 382 0.88 -14.43 8.29
N PRO A 383 -0.35 -14.12 7.86
CA PRO A 383 -0.63 -13.87 6.46
C PRO A 383 0.23 -12.70 5.93
N PHE A 384 0.54 -12.69 4.63
CA PHE A 384 1.35 -11.61 4.05
C PHE A 384 0.69 -10.25 4.22
N GLU A 385 -0.63 -10.20 3.98
CA GLU A 385 -1.51 -9.06 4.13
C GLU A 385 -1.52 -8.50 5.56
N HIS A 386 -1.27 -9.37 6.53
CA HIS A 386 -1.29 -9.06 7.96
C HIS A 386 0.11 -8.89 8.56
N GLY A 387 1.16 -8.79 7.73
CA GLY A 387 2.48 -8.34 8.17
C GLY A 387 3.56 -9.41 8.23
N TYR A 388 3.39 -10.56 7.58
CA TYR A 388 4.46 -11.57 7.51
C TYR A 388 5.81 -10.99 7.05
N PRO A 389 6.93 -11.29 7.73
CA PRO A 389 7.07 -12.27 8.81
C PRO A 389 6.84 -11.70 10.22
N VAL A 390 6.87 -10.37 10.40
CA VAL A 390 6.83 -9.73 11.71
C VAL A 390 5.99 -8.44 11.69
N ARG A 391 5.10 -8.30 12.68
CA ARG A 391 4.32 -7.07 12.90
C ARG A 391 4.30 -6.65 14.37
N GLN A 392 3.98 -5.38 14.63
CA GLN A 392 3.57 -4.93 15.96
C GLN A 392 2.08 -5.18 16.20
N VAL A 393 1.74 -5.52 17.45
CA VAL A 393 0.38 -5.62 17.99
C VAL A 393 0.40 -5.02 19.40
N VAL A 394 -0.23 -3.87 19.58
CA VAL A 394 -0.29 -3.18 20.87
C VAL A 394 -1.76 -3.01 21.30
N PRO A 395 -2.20 -3.66 22.38
CA PRO A 395 -3.57 -3.54 22.87
C PRO A 395 -3.95 -2.10 23.23
N GLY A 396 -5.22 -1.73 23.01
CA GLY A 396 -5.78 -0.46 23.48
C GLY A 396 -5.54 0.76 22.60
N LEU A 397 -4.76 0.64 21.53
CA LEU A 397 -4.46 1.72 20.61
C LEU A 397 -4.91 1.37 19.19
N TYR A 398 -5.45 2.34 18.46
CA TYR A 398 -5.84 2.16 17.05
C TYR A 398 -4.62 1.81 16.20
N GLY A 399 -4.83 0.95 15.18
CA GLY A 399 -3.72 0.36 14.44
C GLY A 399 -2.73 1.33 13.77
N TYR A 400 -3.15 2.56 13.44
CA TYR A 400 -2.28 3.55 12.79
C TYR A 400 -1.13 4.07 13.67
N VAL A 401 -1.24 3.94 14.99
CA VAL A 401 -0.19 4.31 15.96
C VAL A 401 0.43 3.09 16.64
N SER A 402 -0.01 1.87 16.31
CA SER A 402 0.19 0.74 17.22
C SER A 402 0.46 -0.60 16.55
N ALA A 403 0.28 -0.69 15.23
CA ALA A 403 0.16 -1.96 14.54
C ALA A 403 0.97 -2.06 13.24
N THR A 404 2.21 -1.58 13.26
CA THR A 404 3.13 -1.59 12.12
C THR A 404 3.35 -2.99 11.58
N LYS A 405 2.89 -3.21 10.34
CA LYS A 405 3.13 -4.44 9.57
C LYS A 405 4.53 -4.37 8.95
N TRP A 406 5.17 -5.52 8.74
CA TRP A 406 6.48 -5.61 8.08
C TRP A 406 7.55 -4.71 8.71
N VAL A 407 7.54 -4.60 10.04
CA VAL A 407 8.37 -3.65 10.79
C VAL A 407 9.85 -4.01 10.70
N VAL A 408 10.71 -3.03 10.43
CA VAL A 408 12.17 -3.22 10.25
C VAL A 408 13.02 -2.21 11.02
N ASP A 409 12.40 -1.15 11.57
CA ASP A 409 13.12 -0.12 12.33
C ASP A 409 12.26 0.41 13.47
N TRP A 410 12.90 0.62 14.62
CA TRP A 410 12.38 1.17 15.86
C TRP A 410 13.33 2.27 16.34
N GLU A 411 12.93 3.52 16.15
CA GLU A 411 13.59 4.68 16.73
C GLU A 411 12.87 5.08 18.02
N VAL A 412 13.52 4.89 19.16
CA VAL A 412 13.07 5.47 20.42
C VAL A 412 13.39 6.96 20.38
N THR A 413 12.38 7.81 20.52
CA THR A 413 12.51 9.25 20.31
C THR A 413 11.41 9.99 21.08
N ARG A 414 11.09 11.21 20.65
CA ARG A 414 10.05 12.04 21.26
C ARG A 414 9.03 12.56 20.26
N PHE A 415 7.78 12.70 20.69
CA PHE A 415 6.71 13.29 19.87
C PHE A 415 7.00 14.74 19.45
N ASP A 416 7.82 15.49 20.21
CA ASP A 416 8.22 16.85 19.84
C ASP A 416 9.39 16.91 18.83
N ARG A 417 9.96 15.77 18.44
CA ARG A 417 11.10 15.67 17.51
C ARG A 417 10.76 14.96 16.20
N ALA A 418 9.76 14.09 16.21
CA ALA A 418 9.38 13.31 15.05
C ALA A 418 7.86 13.14 14.98
N SER A 419 7.36 13.02 13.75
CA SER A 419 5.96 12.75 13.44
C SER A 419 5.83 11.52 12.55
N ALA A 420 4.68 10.86 12.63
CA ALA A 420 4.39 9.66 11.86
C ALA A 420 3.47 9.96 10.66
N TYR A 421 3.41 9.02 9.72
CA TYR A 421 2.71 9.16 8.44
C TYR A 421 1.29 9.76 8.55
N TRP A 422 0.50 9.27 9.49
CA TRP A 422 -0.89 9.71 9.70
C TRP A 422 -0.99 10.96 10.58
N THR A 423 -0.07 11.15 11.52
CA THR A 423 0.03 12.36 12.35
C THR A 423 0.21 13.60 11.46
N ASP A 424 1.11 13.53 10.46
CA ASP A 424 1.31 14.58 9.47
C ASP A 424 0.05 14.93 8.65
N ARG A 425 -0.93 14.02 8.64
CA ARG A 425 -2.18 14.13 7.90
C ARG A 425 -3.37 14.48 8.79
N GLY A 426 -3.12 14.95 10.02
CA GLY A 426 -4.13 15.48 10.93
C GLY A 426 -4.80 14.46 11.85
N TRP A 427 -4.28 13.22 11.91
CA TRP A 427 -4.72 12.24 12.90
C TRP A 427 -4.04 12.50 14.25
N ALA A 428 -4.73 12.15 15.34
CA ALA A 428 -4.19 12.31 16.69
C ALA A 428 -2.91 11.49 16.92
N GLU A 429 -2.03 11.93 17.81
CA GLU A 429 -0.76 11.23 18.06
C GLU A 429 -0.92 9.98 18.92
N ARG A 430 -1.79 10.03 19.93
CA ARG A 430 -1.87 8.96 20.95
C ARG A 430 -2.81 7.82 20.57
N GLY A 431 -3.85 8.10 19.78
CA GLY A 431 -4.78 7.11 19.23
C GLY A 431 -5.40 6.06 20.19
N PRO A 432 -5.83 6.37 21.43
CA PRO A 432 -6.49 5.38 22.28
C PRO A 432 -7.85 4.97 21.70
N ILE A 433 -8.19 3.68 21.81
CA ILE A 433 -9.45 3.15 21.28
C ILE A 433 -10.64 3.67 22.09
N ARG A 434 -11.62 4.26 21.40
CA ARG A 434 -12.88 4.73 21.98
C ARG A 434 -13.79 3.55 22.36
N THR A 435 -14.66 3.80 23.33
CA THR A 435 -15.73 2.87 23.70
C THR A 435 -16.74 2.80 22.56
N ALA A 436 -17.02 1.60 22.07
CA ALA A 436 -17.91 1.38 20.94
C ALA A 436 -18.68 0.07 21.10
N SER A 437 -19.84 0.00 20.43
CA SER A 437 -20.66 -1.19 20.31
C SER A 437 -21.31 -1.29 18.94
N ARG A 438 -21.50 -2.52 18.47
CA ARG A 438 -22.07 -2.87 17.17
C ARG A 438 -23.16 -3.92 17.35
N ILE A 439 -24.18 -3.83 16.50
CA ILE A 439 -25.25 -4.81 16.36
C ILE A 439 -24.84 -5.69 15.18
N ASP A 440 -24.68 -6.98 15.39
CA ASP A 440 -24.30 -7.94 14.35
C ASP A 440 -25.52 -8.72 13.84
N ARG A 441 -26.51 -8.92 14.72
CA ARG A 441 -27.79 -9.55 14.42
C ARG A 441 -28.97 -8.75 14.99
N PRO A 442 -30.09 -8.62 14.25
CA PRO A 442 -30.30 -9.08 12.87
C PRO A 442 -29.42 -8.39 11.82
N ALA A 443 -29.29 -9.00 10.64
CA ALA A 443 -28.62 -8.38 9.49
C ALA A 443 -29.40 -7.13 9.03
N PRO A 444 -28.73 -6.11 8.47
CA PRO A 444 -29.43 -4.90 8.00
C PRO A 444 -30.45 -5.26 6.92
N LEU A 445 -31.64 -4.66 6.99
CA LEU A 445 -32.76 -4.90 6.06
C LEU A 445 -33.24 -6.37 6.00
N ALA A 446 -32.84 -7.21 6.95
CA ALA A 446 -33.34 -8.57 7.05
C ALA A 446 -34.85 -8.58 7.33
N GLU A 447 -35.49 -9.67 6.90
CA GLU A 447 -36.84 -10.01 7.32
C GLU A 447 -36.76 -11.16 8.32
N VAL A 448 -37.31 -10.97 9.52
CA VAL A 448 -37.33 -11.96 10.61
C VAL A 448 -38.77 -12.31 10.99
N PRO A 449 -39.04 -13.53 11.48
CA PRO A 449 -40.37 -13.86 11.96
C PRO A 449 -40.75 -13.04 13.20
N PRO A 450 -42.05 -12.79 13.44
CA PRO A 450 -42.52 -12.19 14.68
C PRO A 450 -42.30 -13.11 15.89
N GLY A 451 -42.32 -12.52 17.08
CA GLY A 451 -42.06 -13.21 18.35
C GLY A 451 -40.60 -13.07 18.80
N PRO A 452 -39.99 -14.08 19.44
CA PRO A 452 -38.67 -13.96 20.03
C PRO A 452 -37.56 -13.81 18.98
N VAL A 453 -37.02 -12.60 18.86
CA VAL A 453 -35.88 -12.24 18.00
C VAL A 453 -34.64 -12.01 18.86
N VAL A 454 -33.56 -12.76 18.58
CA VAL A 454 -32.26 -12.55 19.22
C VAL A 454 -31.53 -11.39 18.55
N VAL A 455 -31.32 -10.32 19.30
CA VAL A 455 -30.42 -9.22 18.95
C VAL A 455 -29.06 -9.53 19.56
N ALA A 456 -27.98 -9.47 18.78
CA ALA A 456 -26.65 -9.77 19.29
C ALA A 456 -25.58 -8.92 18.62
N GLY A 457 -24.44 -8.79 19.28
CA GLY A 457 -23.29 -8.12 18.69
C GLY A 457 -22.07 -8.08 19.60
N THR A 458 -21.23 -7.09 19.35
CA THR A 458 -19.93 -6.91 20.00
C THR A 458 -19.81 -5.50 20.58
N ALA A 459 -19.09 -5.35 21.68
CA ALA A 459 -18.73 -4.07 22.28
C ALA A 459 -17.27 -4.10 22.72
N TRP A 460 -16.57 -2.97 22.67
CA TRP A 460 -15.16 -2.92 23.07
C TRP A 460 -14.79 -1.56 23.64
N ALA A 461 -13.92 -1.61 24.64
CA ALA A 461 -13.30 -0.46 25.28
C ALA A 461 -11.97 -0.95 25.86
N GLN A 462 -11.03 -1.27 24.98
CA GLN A 462 -9.79 -1.95 25.40
C GLN A 462 -9.06 -1.18 26.50
N ARG A 463 -8.46 -1.92 27.44
CA ARG A 463 -7.88 -1.44 28.71
C ARG A 463 -8.88 -0.91 29.74
N ARG A 464 -10.15 -0.71 29.39
CA ARG A 464 -11.22 -0.25 30.29
C ARG A 464 -12.29 -1.32 30.54
N GLY A 465 -12.46 -2.27 29.62
CA GLY A 465 -13.52 -3.29 29.69
C GLY A 465 -14.91 -2.72 29.41
N ILE A 466 -15.88 -3.62 29.23
CA ILE A 466 -17.29 -3.28 29.00
C ILE A 466 -18.10 -3.71 30.23
N GLU A 467 -18.73 -2.74 30.88
CA GLU A 467 -19.55 -2.94 32.09
C GLU A 467 -21.01 -3.22 31.72
N ARG A 468 -21.54 -2.52 30.71
CA ARG A 468 -22.95 -2.63 30.31
C ARG A 468 -23.13 -2.38 28.83
N VAL A 469 -24.06 -3.09 28.21
CA VAL A 469 -24.59 -2.79 26.86
C VAL A 469 -26.09 -2.63 26.96
N GLU A 470 -26.61 -1.60 26.32
CA GLU A 470 -28.04 -1.32 26.26
C GLU A 470 -28.50 -1.23 24.80
N VAL A 471 -29.69 -1.76 24.54
CA VAL A 471 -30.36 -1.75 23.24
C VAL A 471 -31.68 -1.00 23.35
N ARG A 472 -32.02 -0.22 22.33
CA ARG A 472 -33.32 0.45 22.21
C ARG A 472 -33.98 0.05 20.90
N VAL A 473 -35.27 -0.26 20.96
CA VAL A 473 -36.13 -0.46 19.78
C VAL A 473 -36.89 0.85 19.55
N ASP A 474 -36.76 1.40 18.33
CA ASP A 474 -37.39 2.66 17.91
C ASP A 474 -37.17 3.77 18.95
N ASP A 475 -38.24 4.43 19.40
CA ASP A 475 -38.24 5.46 20.43
C ASP A 475 -38.58 4.90 21.84
N GLY A 476 -38.47 3.58 22.01
CA GLY A 476 -38.75 2.90 23.28
C GLY A 476 -37.71 3.15 24.37
N PRO A 477 -37.89 2.53 25.56
CA PRO A 477 -36.90 2.57 26.62
C PRO A 477 -35.65 1.77 26.25
N TRP A 478 -34.50 2.19 26.78
CA TRP A 478 -33.29 1.36 26.77
C TRP A 478 -33.50 0.09 27.60
N ARG A 479 -33.04 -1.04 27.07
CA ARG A 479 -33.06 -2.36 27.69
C ARG A 479 -31.64 -2.86 27.82
N GLU A 480 -31.30 -3.35 28.99
CA GLU A 480 -29.98 -3.94 29.23
C GLU A 480 -29.87 -5.28 28.51
N ALA A 481 -28.77 -5.44 27.75
CA ALA A 481 -28.42 -6.70 27.10
C ALA A 481 -27.64 -7.61 28.05
N GLN A 482 -27.73 -8.91 27.84
CA GLN A 482 -26.90 -9.88 28.52
C GLN A 482 -25.49 -9.85 27.93
N LEU A 483 -24.50 -9.53 28.75
CA LEU A 483 -23.10 -9.64 28.36
C LEU A 483 -22.64 -11.10 28.45
N SER A 484 -21.87 -11.53 27.46
CA SER A 484 -21.13 -12.79 27.51
C SER A 484 -20.00 -12.73 28.56
N GLU A 485 -19.45 -13.90 28.89
CA GLU A 485 -18.28 -14.03 29.75
C GLU A 485 -17.13 -13.17 29.21
N GLU A 486 -16.47 -12.44 30.11
CA GLU A 486 -15.35 -11.59 29.73
C GLU A 486 -14.07 -12.42 29.64
N TYR A 487 -13.50 -12.51 28.45
CA TYR A 487 -12.20 -13.16 28.27
C TYR A 487 -11.06 -12.29 28.83
N SER A 488 -11.01 -11.01 28.43
CA SER A 488 -10.06 -10.02 28.94
C SER A 488 -10.51 -8.59 28.59
N VAL A 489 -9.89 -7.61 29.25
CA VAL A 489 -10.07 -6.18 28.93
C VAL A 489 -9.41 -5.75 27.61
N ASP A 490 -8.66 -6.63 26.95
CA ASP A 490 -7.98 -6.37 25.66
C ASP A 490 -8.71 -7.02 24.47
N THR A 491 -9.82 -7.72 24.74
CA THR A 491 -10.73 -8.30 23.75
C THR A 491 -12.07 -7.58 23.70
N TRP A 492 -12.81 -7.70 22.61
CA TRP A 492 -14.23 -7.33 22.58
C TRP A 492 -15.02 -8.19 23.57
N ARG A 493 -16.16 -7.66 24.00
CA ARG A 493 -17.15 -8.36 24.79
C ARG A 493 -18.40 -8.54 23.96
N MET A 494 -18.81 -9.79 23.77
CA MET A 494 -20.02 -10.11 23.04
C MET A 494 -21.25 -9.90 23.94
N TRP A 495 -22.40 -9.66 23.32
CA TRP A 495 -23.66 -9.43 24.03
C TRP A 495 -24.85 -9.94 23.23
N SER A 496 -25.94 -10.26 23.92
CA SER A 496 -27.22 -10.64 23.33
C SER A 496 -28.41 -10.13 24.14
N TRP A 497 -29.53 -9.90 23.46
CA TRP A 497 -30.80 -9.54 24.05
C TRP A 497 -31.93 -10.18 23.23
N THR A 498 -32.83 -10.90 23.89
CA THR A 498 -34.01 -11.48 23.24
C THR A 498 -35.17 -10.50 23.34
N TRP A 499 -35.69 -10.11 22.18
CA TRP A 499 -36.79 -9.18 22.04
C TRP A 499 -38.02 -9.90 21.51
N ASP A 500 -39.17 -9.75 22.19
CA ASP A 500 -40.45 -10.19 21.64
C ASP A 500 -40.96 -9.15 20.63
N ALA A 501 -40.72 -9.43 19.35
CA ALA A 501 -40.85 -8.49 18.26
C ALA A 501 -42.23 -8.56 17.59
N GLU A 502 -42.91 -7.42 17.56
CA GLU A 502 -44.17 -7.25 16.84
C GLU A 502 -43.92 -7.06 15.33
N PRO A 503 -44.85 -7.44 14.45
CA PRO A 503 -44.75 -7.18 13.01
C PRO A 503 -44.57 -5.69 12.71
N GLY A 504 -43.61 -5.33 11.86
CA GLY A 504 -43.32 -3.94 11.57
C GLY A 504 -41.94 -3.67 11.00
N LEU A 505 -41.70 -2.40 10.67
CA LEU A 505 -40.36 -1.91 10.40
C LEU A 505 -39.81 -1.33 11.70
N HIS A 506 -38.66 -1.82 12.15
CA HIS A 506 -38.06 -1.42 13.41
C HIS A 506 -36.62 -0.99 13.23
N THR A 507 -36.20 -0.01 14.04
CA THR A 507 -34.81 0.44 14.13
C THR A 507 -34.26 0.16 15.52
N LEU A 508 -33.20 -0.63 15.59
CA LEU A 508 -32.45 -0.84 16.83
C LEU A 508 -31.36 0.20 16.96
N HIS A 509 -31.12 0.64 18.19
CA HIS A 509 -29.93 1.39 18.58
C HIS A 509 -29.17 0.64 19.67
N VAL A 510 -27.84 0.75 19.70
CA VAL A 510 -27.01 0.17 20.77
C VAL A 510 -26.04 1.20 21.33
N ARG A 511 -25.80 1.14 22.64
CA ARG A 511 -24.73 1.87 23.33
C ARG A 511 -24.04 0.98 24.37
N ALA A 512 -22.76 1.20 24.58
CA ALA A 512 -22.00 0.59 25.67
C ALA A 512 -21.66 1.59 26.79
N THR A 513 -21.50 1.08 28.01
CA THR A 513 -20.84 1.74 29.14
C THR A 513 -19.55 0.99 29.43
N ASP A 514 -18.41 1.69 29.42
CA ASP A 514 -17.12 1.08 29.76
C ASP A 514 -16.90 0.96 31.26
N GLY A 515 -15.87 0.21 31.68
CA GLY A 515 -15.55 0.01 33.11
C GLY A 515 -15.12 1.27 33.88
N THR A 516 -15.06 2.44 33.23
CA THR A 516 -14.91 3.73 33.93
C THR A 516 -16.25 4.41 34.22
N GLY A 517 -17.36 3.76 33.88
CA GLY A 517 -18.72 4.30 33.98
C GLY A 517 -19.09 5.26 32.85
N ARG A 518 -18.24 5.42 31.83
CA ARG A 518 -18.50 6.34 30.72
C ARG A 518 -19.37 5.66 29.67
N VAL A 519 -20.51 6.28 29.37
CA VAL A 519 -21.42 5.86 28.31
C VAL A 519 -20.89 6.33 26.96
N GLN A 520 -21.00 5.47 25.95
CA GLN A 520 -20.69 5.79 24.56
C GLN A 520 -21.47 7.04 24.12
N PRO A 521 -20.80 8.08 23.57
CA PRO A 521 -21.47 9.30 23.16
C PRO A 521 -22.53 9.07 22.08
N GLU A 522 -23.66 9.78 22.21
CA GLU A 522 -24.72 9.79 21.19
C GLU A 522 -24.30 10.52 19.92
N GLU A 523 -23.56 11.63 20.09
CA GLU A 523 -23.17 12.50 19.00
C GLU A 523 -22.35 11.74 17.95
N ARG A 524 -22.89 11.66 16.73
CA ARG A 524 -22.20 11.02 15.61
C ARG A 524 -21.07 11.91 15.11
N ARG A 525 -19.85 11.39 15.11
CA ARG A 525 -18.67 12.04 14.53
C ARG A 525 -17.95 11.08 13.60
N GLU A 526 -17.43 11.64 12.51
CA GLU A 526 -16.59 10.90 11.57
C GLU A 526 -15.28 10.44 12.24
N PRO A 527 -14.58 9.46 11.66
CA PRO A 527 -13.31 8.94 12.19
C PRO A 527 -12.23 9.98 12.48
N VAL A 528 -12.07 11.00 11.63
CA VAL A 528 -11.02 12.01 11.80
C VAL A 528 -11.41 12.98 12.93
N PRO A 529 -10.49 13.32 13.86
CA PRO A 529 -9.06 12.96 13.91
C PRO A 529 -8.72 11.76 14.82
N SER A 530 -9.68 11.18 15.55
CA SER A 530 -9.37 10.31 16.70
C SER A 530 -10.39 9.18 16.93
N GLY A 531 -10.96 8.65 15.86
CA GLY A 531 -11.96 7.59 15.87
C GLY A 531 -13.40 8.12 15.94
N ALA A 532 -14.32 7.38 15.34
CA ALA A 532 -15.73 7.74 15.27
C ALA A 532 -16.43 7.68 16.64
N THR A 533 -17.49 8.47 16.80
CA THR A 533 -18.45 8.36 17.92
C THR A 533 -19.87 8.30 17.40
N GLY A 534 -20.81 7.90 18.26
CA GLY A 534 -22.22 7.76 17.95
C GLY A 534 -22.73 6.37 18.27
N TRP A 535 -24.05 6.23 18.37
CA TRP A 535 -24.70 4.94 18.55
C TRP A 535 -24.95 4.26 17.22
N HIS A 536 -24.52 3.00 17.12
CA HIS A 536 -24.85 2.20 15.95
C HIS A 536 -26.34 1.90 15.94
N ASN A 537 -26.92 1.94 14.74
CA ASN A 537 -28.31 1.60 14.52
C ASN A 537 -28.47 0.65 13.34
N ARG A 538 -29.52 -0.18 13.39
CA ARG A 538 -29.90 -1.07 12.29
C ARG A 538 -31.41 -1.11 12.13
N THR A 539 -31.87 -0.93 10.90
CA THR A 539 -33.27 -1.08 10.52
C THR A 539 -33.50 -2.43 9.87
N PHE A 540 -34.56 -3.14 10.28
CA PHE A 540 -34.98 -4.42 9.72
C PHE A 540 -36.50 -4.58 9.81
N ARG A 541 -37.04 -5.60 9.14
CA ARG A 541 -38.47 -5.90 9.10
C ARG A 541 -38.79 -7.15 9.90
N VAL A 542 -39.82 -7.06 10.73
CA VAL A 542 -40.49 -8.21 11.32
C VAL A 542 -41.69 -8.53 10.44
N ALA A 543 -41.75 -9.75 9.92
CA ALA A 543 -42.79 -10.19 9.01
C ALA A 543 -44.19 -10.13 9.65
N THR A 544 -45.21 -9.87 8.83
CA THR A 544 -46.59 -10.15 9.23
C THR A 544 -46.81 -11.66 9.22
N ALA A 545 -47.45 -12.18 10.28
CA ALA A 545 -47.71 -13.61 10.45
C ALA A 545 -48.42 -14.29 9.27
#